data_AF-A0A4Q5WBH5-F1
#
_entry.id   AF-A0A4Q5WBH5-F1
#
_cell.length_a   1.000
_cell.length_b   1.000
_cell.length_c   1.000
_cell.angle_alpha   90.00
_cell.angle_beta   90.00
_cell.angle_gamma   90.00
#
_symmetry.space_group_name_H-M   'P 1'
#
loop_
_entity.id
_entity.type
_entity.pdbx_description
1 polymer ?
#
loop_
_entity_poly.entity_id
_entity_poly.type
_entity_poly.pdbx_seq_one_letter_code
_entity_poly.pdbx_strand_id
1 'polypeptide(L)'
;MMTQERRMGGSGVKPACKLADVLRDGLRQASAATLPLGAQQRKVLGALLACRTEAAGGHRFRCADCEREFFVPHRCGNRHCPQCQGREALEW
;
A
#
# COMPACT_ATOMS: atom_id res chain seq x y z
N MET A 1 49.21 -16.35 -2.05
CA MET A 1 48.47 -15.19 -2.56
C MET A 1 47.02 -15.63 -2.78
N MET A 2 46.13 -15.37 -1.80
CA MET A 2 44.69 -15.63 -1.94
C MET A 2 43.97 -14.31 -1.69
N THR A 3 43.69 -13.58 -2.76
CA THR A 3 42.90 -12.36 -2.73
C THR A 3 41.43 -12.73 -2.60
N GLN A 4 40.89 -12.46 -1.42
CA GLN A 4 39.50 -12.63 -1.04
C GLN A 4 38.62 -11.62 -1.80
N GLU A 5 37.88 -12.10 -2.80
CA GLU A 5 36.87 -11.31 -3.50
C GLU A 5 35.65 -11.11 -2.59
N ARG A 6 35.60 -9.94 -1.94
CA ARG A 6 34.40 -9.48 -1.24
C ARG A 6 33.26 -9.31 -2.24
N ARG A 7 32.26 -10.20 -2.16
CA ARG A 7 30.95 -10.01 -2.79
C ARG A 7 30.30 -8.74 -2.22
N MET A 8 30.35 -7.66 -2.98
CA MET A 8 29.54 -6.46 -2.78
C MET A 8 28.08 -6.83 -3.09
N GLY A 9 27.32 -7.20 -2.06
CA GLY A 9 25.88 -7.38 -2.14
C GLY A 9 25.22 -6.05 -2.44
N GLY A 10 24.73 -5.90 -3.66
CA GLY A 10 24.07 -4.71 -4.17
C GLY A 10 22.88 -4.28 -3.29
N SER A 11 22.86 -2.99 -3.01
CA SER A 11 21.81 -2.25 -2.29
C SER A 11 20.44 -2.50 -2.93
N GLY A 12 19.67 -3.42 -2.36
CA GLY A 12 18.25 -3.57 -2.64
C GLY A 12 17.51 -2.42 -1.98
N VAL A 13 17.05 -1.44 -2.75
CA VAL A 13 16.08 -0.44 -2.30
C VAL A 13 14.90 -1.22 -1.71
N LYS A 14 14.73 -1.18 -0.38
CA LYS A 14 13.56 -1.75 0.28
C LYS A 14 12.34 -1.04 -0.34
N PRO A 15 11.32 -1.75 -0.83
CA PRO A 15 10.07 -1.08 -1.16
C PRO A 15 9.62 -0.35 0.11
N ALA A 16 9.33 0.95 0.01
CA ALA A 16 8.70 1.68 1.09
C ALA A 16 7.40 0.94 1.41
N CYS A 17 7.38 0.18 2.51
CA CYS A 17 6.24 -0.67 2.84
C CYS A 17 5.01 0.22 2.95
N LYS A 18 3.94 -0.14 2.26
CA LYS A 18 2.69 0.61 2.35
C LYS A 18 2.01 0.24 3.66
N LEU A 19 1.18 1.13 4.20
CA LEU A 19 0.35 0.84 5.37
C LEU A 19 -0.46 -0.46 5.18
N ALA A 20 -0.98 -0.68 3.97
CA ALA A 20 -1.70 -1.90 3.64
C ALA A 20 -0.85 -3.17 3.85
N ASP A 21 0.46 -3.12 3.61
CA ASP A 21 1.35 -4.28 3.77
C ASP A 21 1.53 -4.63 5.25
N VAL A 22 1.74 -3.62 6.11
CA VAL A 22 1.83 -3.79 7.56
C VAL A 22 0.52 -4.32 8.14
N LEU A 23 -0.62 -3.79 7.68
CA LEU A 23 -1.94 -4.24 8.12
C LEU A 23 -2.22 -5.69 7.71
N ARG A 24 -1.83 -6.11 6.49
CA ARG A 24 -1.99 -7.51 6.07
C ARG A 24 -1.17 -8.46 6.94
N ASP A 25 0.06 -8.09 7.26
CA ASP A 25 0.92 -8.91 8.11
C ASP A 25 0.36 -9.03 9.53
N GLY A 26 -0.02 -7.92 10.15
CA GLY A 26 -0.63 -7.92 11.48
C GLY A 26 -1.95 -8.70 11.53
N LEU A 27 -2.82 -8.55 10.52
CA LEU A 27 -4.08 -9.29 10.45
C LEU A 27 -3.88 -10.80 10.20
N ARG A 28 -2.79 -11.21 9.54
CA ARG A 28 -2.46 -12.63 9.36
C ARG A 28 -2.07 -13.27 10.70
N GLN A 29 -1.37 -12.52 11.54
CA GLN A 29 -0.89 -13.01 12.85
C GLN A 29 -1.97 -12.90 13.93
N ALA A 30 -2.94 -12.01 13.77
CA ALA A 30 -4.03 -11.81 14.72
C ALA A 30 -5.08 -12.92 14.62
N SER A 31 -5.48 -13.45 15.79
CA SER A 31 -6.69 -14.28 15.90
C SER A 31 -7.89 -13.41 16.29
N ALA A 32 -9.11 -13.91 16.05
CA ALA A 32 -10.33 -13.23 16.51
C ALA A 32 -10.39 -13.04 18.04
N ALA A 33 -9.70 -13.90 18.80
CA ALA A 33 -9.59 -13.77 20.26
C ALA A 33 -8.59 -12.68 20.68
N THR A 34 -7.51 -12.48 19.91
CA THR A 34 -6.46 -11.49 20.21
C THR A 34 -6.82 -10.10 19.70
N LEU A 35 -7.64 -10.01 18.64
CA LEU A 35 -8.05 -8.76 18.03
C LEU A 35 -9.56 -8.77 17.69
N PRO A 36 -10.44 -8.60 18.69
CA PRO A 36 -11.86 -8.45 18.43
C PRO A 36 -12.13 -7.10 17.76
N LEU A 37 -12.59 -7.15 16.51
CA LEU A 37 -12.92 -5.95 15.75
C LEU A 37 -14.44 -5.72 15.74
N GLY A 38 -14.87 -4.48 15.90
CA GLY A 38 -16.23 -4.04 15.61
C GLY A 38 -16.48 -3.91 14.11
N ALA A 39 -17.76 -3.79 13.72
CA ALA A 39 -18.14 -3.63 12.31
C ALA A 39 -17.47 -2.41 11.65
N GLN A 40 -17.43 -1.28 12.36
CA GLN A 40 -16.80 -0.06 11.86
C GLN A 40 -15.28 -0.21 11.68
N GLN A 41 -14.60 -0.88 12.62
CA GLN A 41 -13.17 -1.14 12.51
C GLN A 41 -12.85 -2.04 11.31
N ARG A 42 -13.64 -3.08 11.08
CA ARG A 42 -13.53 -3.92 9.87
C ARG A 42 -13.72 -3.11 8.59
N LYS A 43 -14.69 -2.20 8.56
CA LYS A 43 -14.94 -1.33 7.40
C LYS A 43 -13.75 -0.39 7.13
N VAL A 44 -13.18 0.20 8.18
CA VAL A 44 -11.97 1.03 8.06
C VAL A 44 -10.79 0.20 7.55
N LEU A 45 -10.52 -0.96 8.16
CA LEU A 45 -9.43 -1.84 7.72
C LEU A 45 -9.59 -2.26 6.26
N GLY A 46 -10.79 -2.65 5.82
CA GLY A 46 -11.06 -2.96 4.43
C GLY A 46 -10.74 -1.81 3.48
N ALA A 47 -11.17 -0.59 3.83
CA ALA A 47 -10.85 0.60 3.04
C ALA A 47 -9.32 0.87 2.98
N LEU A 48 -8.62 0.76 4.11
CA LEU A 48 -7.17 0.95 4.16
C LEU A 48 -6.42 -0.08 3.31
N LEU A 49 -6.86 -1.34 3.34
CA LEU A 49 -6.26 -2.44 2.56
C LEU A 49 -6.50 -2.31 1.05
N ALA A 50 -7.64 -1.74 0.65
CA ALA A 50 -8.00 -1.53 -0.75
C ALA A 50 -7.39 -0.24 -1.34
N CYS A 51 -6.94 0.69 -0.50
CA CYS A 51 -6.49 2.01 -0.94
C CYS A 51 -5.35 1.93 -1.96
N ARG A 52 -5.50 2.64 -3.10
CA ARG A 52 -4.51 2.66 -4.20
C ARG A 52 -4.21 1.26 -4.76
N THR A 53 -5.20 0.38 -4.75
CA THR A 53 -5.19 -0.92 -5.44
C THR A 53 -6.36 -0.99 -6.42
N GLU A 54 -6.37 -1.97 -7.31
CA GLU A 54 -7.48 -2.21 -8.24
C GLU A 54 -8.81 -2.47 -7.51
N ALA A 55 -8.78 -2.99 -6.28
CA ALA A 55 -9.97 -3.23 -5.47
C ALA A 55 -10.73 -1.94 -5.11
N ALA A 56 -10.07 -0.78 -5.14
CA ALA A 56 -10.73 0.51 -4.95
C ALA A 56 -11.37 1.06 -6.24
N GLY A 57 -11.26 0.35 -7.36
CA GLY A 57 -11.56 0.89 -8.69
C GLY A 57 -10.46 1.84 -9.17
N GLY A 58 -10.67 2.45 -10.34
CA GLY A 58 -9.71 3.36 -10.94
C GLY A 58 -10.10 3.83 -12.32
N HIS A 59 -9.23 4.63 -12.92
CA HIS A 59 -9.35 5.07 -14.31
C HIS A 59 -8.32 4.36 -15.17
N ARG A 60 -8.76 3.88 -16.34
CA ARG A 60 -7.88 3.37 -17.38
C ARG A 60 -7.72 4.46 -18.44
N PHE A 61 -6.48 4.79 -18.75
CA PHE A 61 -6.11 5.79 -19.75
C PHE A 61 -5.42 5.08 -20.91
N ARG A 62 -5.60 5.61 -22.11
CA ARG A 62 -4.89 5.20 -23.31
C ARG A 62 -4.27 6.44 -23.95
N CYS A 63 -2.98 6.38 -24.23
CA CYS A 63 -2.30 7.45 -24.96
C CYS A 63 -2.75 7.45 -26.43
N ALA A 64 -3.10 8.61 -26.97
CA ALA A 64 -3.52 8.73 -28.37
C ALA A 64 -2.37 8.52 -29.36
N ASP A 65 -1.14 8.89 -28.99
CA ASP A 65 0.02 8.86 -29.92
C ASP A 65 0.75 7.51 -29.95
N CYS A 66 0.78 6.79 -28.84
CA CYS A 66 1.55 5.54 -28.71
C CYS A 66 0.72 4.34 -28.21
N GLU A 67 -0.58 4.51 -28.06
CA GLU A 67 -1.57 3.48 -27.68
C GLU A 67 -1.32 2.78 -26.33
N ARG A 68 -0.30 3.18 -25.58
CA ARG A 68 -0.02 2.62 -24.26
C ARG A 68 -1.17 2.87 -23.31
N GLU A 69 -1.56 1.82 -22.59
CA GLU A 69 -2.59 1.87 -21.56
C GLU A 69 -1.97 1.88 -20.17
N PHE A 70 -2.54 2.67 -19.26
CA PHE A 70 -2.16 2.64 -17.86
C PHE A 70 -3.39 2.80 -16.97
N PHE A 71 -3.35 2.17 -15.81
CA PHE A 71 -4.42 2.20 -14.82
C PHE A 71 -4.00 2.99 -13.60
N VAL A 72 -4.86 3.91 -13.17
CA VAL A 72 -4.65 4.72 -11.97
C VAL A 72 -5.73 4.34 -10.94
N PRO A 73 -5.35 3.63 -9.86
CA PRO A 73 -6.32 3.24 -8.83
C PRO A 73 -6.81 4.46 -8.03
N HIS A 74 -8.08 4.41 -7.63
CA HIS A 74 -8.70 5.41 -6.79
C HIS A 74 -8.15 5.39 -5.35
N ARG A 75 -8.40 6.49 -4.63
CA ARG A 75 -8.23 6.57 -3.18
C ARG A 75 -9.40 5.85 -2.51
N CYS A 76 -9.19 5.26 -1.32
CA CYS A 76 -10.27 4.58 -0.60
C CYS A 76 -11.34 5.53 -0.01
N GLY A 77 -11.10 6.84 0.02
CA GLY A 77 -12.05 7.85 0.51
C GLY A 77 -12.30 7.84 2.03
N ASN A 78 -11.57 7.02 2.79
CA ASN A 78 -11.73 6.96 4.24
C ASN A 78 -10.87 8.04 4.93
N ARG A 79 -11.48 8.87 5.79
CA ARG A 79 -10.80 9.93 6.56
C ARG A 79 -9.68 9.45 7.47
N HIS A 80 -9.67 8.16 7.85
CA HIS A 80 -8.61 7.59 8.68
C HIS A 80 -7.42 7.07 7.84
N CYS A 81 -7.46 7.21 6.51
CA CYS A 81 -6.38 6.75 5.64
C CYS A 81 -5.28 7.81 5.56
N PRO A 82 -4.07 7.58 6.13
CA PRO A 82 -2.98 8.54 6.05
C PRO A 82 -2.45 8.70 4.61
N GLN A 83 -2.68 7.71 3.74
CA GLN A 83 -2.31 7.83 2.33
C GLN A 83 -3.30 8.70 1.52
N CYS A 84 -4.52 8.90 2.04
CA CYS A 84 -5.50 9.84 1.48
C CYS A 84 -5.33 11.24 2.09
N GLN A 85 -5.19 11.33 3.42
CA GLN A 85 -5.01 12.59 4.16
C GLN A 85 -3.57 13.11 4.15
N GLY A 86 -2.60 12.36 3.64
CA GLY A 86 -1.18 12.71 3.73
C GLY A 86 -0.80 14.02 3.04
N ARG A 87 -1.62 14.49 2.08
CA ARG A 87 -1.47 15.83 1.51
C ARG A 87 -1.93 16.92 2.47
N GLU A 88 -3.11 16.74 3.08
CA GLU A 88 -3.62 17.68 4.09
C GLU A 88 -2.67 17.76 5.30
N ALA A 89 -2.05 16.65 5.71
CA ALA A 89 -1.11 16.63 6.84
C ALA A 89 0.22 17.37 6.56
N LEU A 90 0.60 17.58 5.31
CA LEU A 90 1.80 18.35 4.93
C LEU A 90 1.54 19.87 4.90
N GLU A 91 0.28 20.29 4.99
CA GLU A 91 -0.13 21.69 4.94
C GLU A 91 -0.27 22.35 6.34
N TRP A 92 0.11 21.65 7.41
CA TRP A 92 0.17 22.13 8.81
C TRP A 92 1.59 22.19 9.32
#